data_AF-A0A2T5K9R2-F1
#
_entry.id   AF-A0A2T5K9R2-F1
#
_cell.length_a   1.000
_cell.length_b   1.000
_cell.length_c   1.000
_cell.angle_alpha   90.00
_cell.angle_beta   90.00
_cell.angle_gamma   90.00
#
_symmetry.space_group_name_H-M   'P 1'
#
loop_
_entity.id
_entity.type
_entity.pdbx_description
1 polymer ?
#
loop_
_entity_poly.entity_id
_entity_poly.type
_entity_poly.pdbx_seq_one_letter_code
_entity_poly.pdbx_strand_id
1 'polypeptide(L)'
;MKSPTSSTPVVRSEYRQAFASDGTPFNPEQDFWSFRTLSAAVNIDFTLLREGASGVLIDSLKRSMRTMVATRNLNTSGAAFRQFRNLVLFAHQRRDGQVEEIDAEDVAHWCARGNVAHLAQLRILAETWRTLNLPGILPETHDFMAQIRVPPKNDKEAVRTWNPDAGAYRPAEDAALKAALDAAFNSGHPSSTKSTRDWRDSGGLFESFQWVGRQHAEVS
;
A
#
# COMPACT_ATOMS: atom_id res chain seq x y z
N MET A 1 54.31 -35.12 22.29
CA MET A 1 53.78 -34.72 20.97
C MET A 1 52.47 -33.99 21.19
N LYS A 2 52.42 -32.67 20.98
CA LYS A 2 51.19 -31.86 21.11
C LYS A 2 50.65 -31.62 19.71
N SER A 3 49.45 -32.12 19.43
CA SER A 3 48.75 -31.89 18.17
C SER A 3 48.29 -30.43 18.08
N PRO A 4 48.52 -29.73 16.96
CA PRO A 4 47.98 -28.40 16.74
C PRO A 4 46.49 -28.51 16.39
N THR A 5 45.63 -28.04 17.29
CA THR A 5 44.22 -27.80 17.00
C THR A 5 44.12 -26.64 16.00
N SER A 6 43.92 -26.98 14.73
CA SER A 6 43.57 -26.02 13.68
C SER A 6 42.18 -25.45 13.97
N SER A 7 42.15 -24.32 14.65
CA SER A 7 40.96 -23.49 14.81
C SER A 7 40.72 -22.76 13.49
N THR A 8 39.99 -23.39 12.57
CA THR A 8 39.48 -22.72 11.38
C THR A 8 38.61 -21.53 11.83
N PRO A 9 38.94 -20.28 11.48
CA PRO A 9 38.07 -19.16 11.80
C PRO A 9 36.78 -19.36 11.02
N VAL A 10 35.69 -19.61 11.72
CA VAL A 10 34.35 -19.50 11.15
C VAL A 10 34.20 -18.04 10.78
N VAL A 11 34.41 -17.72 9.50
CA VAL A 11 34.11 -16.41 8.93
C VAL A 11 32.60 -16.27 9.03
N ARG A 12 32.14 -15.71 10.15
CA ARG A 12 30.81 -15.14 10.32
C ARG A 12 30.73 -13.90 9.46
N SER A 13 30.74 -14.09 8.14
CA SER A 13 30.09 -13.16 7.24
C SER A 13 28.59 -13.42 7.37
N GLU A 14 28.05 -13.18 8.57
CA GLU A 14 26.63 -12.94 8.80
C GLU A 14 26.32 -11.66 8.04
N TYR A 15 26.12 -11.79 6.73
CA TYR A 15 25.57 -10.72 5.91
C TYR A 15 24.36 -10.20 6.66
N ARG A 16 24.30 -8.87 6.84
CA ARG A 16 23.20 -8.13 7.49
C ARG A 16 21.91 -8.26 6.69
N GLN A 17 21.47 -9.49 6.50
CA GLN A 17 20.27 -9.87 5.79
C GLN A 17 19.10 -9.34 6.63
N ALA A 18 18.34 -8.44 6.03
CA ALA A 18 17.11 -7.95 6.62
C ALA A 18 15.97 -8.80 6.05
N PHE A 19 14.85 -8.83 6.77
CA PHE A 19 13.64 -9.51 6.34
C PHE A 19 12.56 -8.46 6.11
N ALA A 20 11.89 -8.58 4.98
CA ALA A 20 10.68 -7.82 4.70
C ALA A 20 9.52 -8.30 5.58
N SER A 21 8.43 -7.54 5.61
CA SER A 21 7.23 -7.87 6.39
C SER A 21 6.61 -9.23 6.07
N ASP A 22 6.86 -9.74 4.86
CA ASP A 22 6.40 -11.06 4.38
C ASP A 22 7.42 -12.19 4.62
N GLY A 23 8.55 -11.89 5.27
CA GLY A 23 9.64 -12.82 5.51
C GLY A 23 10.63 -12.94 4.34
N THR A 24 10.44 -12.21 3.24
CA THR A 24 11.38 -12.25 2.11
C THR A 24 12.72 -11.66 2.55
N PRO A 25 13.84 -12.40 2.43
CA PRO A 25 15.15 -11.86 2.77
C PRO A 25 15.62 -10.86 1.71
N PHE A 26 16.24 -9.77 2.16
CA PHE A 26 16.87 -8.78 1.28
C PHE A 26 18.14 -8.20 1.91
N ASN A 27 19.00 -7.61 1.07
CA ASN A 27 20.20 -6.92 1.53
C ASN A 27 19.96 -5.40 1.57
N PRO A 28 19.89 -4.78 2.77
CA PRO A 28 19.61 -3.34 2.91
C PRO A 28 20.75 -2.46 2.40
N GLU A 29 21.96 -3.00 2.22
CA GLU A 29 23.11 -2.24 1.72
C GLU A 29 23.05 -2.06 0.19
N GLN A 30 22.28 -2.90 -0.53
CA GLN A 30 22.11 -2.78 -1.98
C GLN A 30 21.27 -1.55 -2.35
N ASP A 31 21.48 -1.02 -3.55
CA ASP A 31 20.69 0.09 -4.10
C ASP A 31 19.42 -0.35 -4.82
N PHE A 32 19.25 -1.65 -5.03
CA PHE A 32 18.07 -2.20 -5.67
C PHE A 32 17.48 -3.30 -4.81
N TRP A 33 16.23 -3.11 -4.38
CA TRP A 33 15.46 -4.11 -3.65
C TRP A 33 14.25 -4.51 -4.48
N SER A 34 14.06 -5.82 -4.66
CA SER A 34 12.92 -6.37 -5.39
C SER A 34 12.18 -7.37 -4.50
N PHE A 35 10.88 -7.18 -4.39
CA PHE A 35 9.99 -8.03 -3.61
C PHE A 35 8.87 -8.54 -4.51
N ARG A 36 8.59 -9.83 -4.45
CA ARG A 36 7.48 -10.44 -5.19
C ARG A 36 6.36 -10.79 -4.21
N THR A 37 5.28 -10.00 -4.24
CA THR A 37 4.09 -10.31 -3.46
C THR A 37 3.07 -11.08 -4.32
N LEU A 38 2.04 -11.65 -3.69
CA LEU A 38 0.94 -12.32 -4.39
C LEU A 38 0.16 -11.38 -5.32
N SER A 39 0.13 -10.08 -5.01
CA SER A 39 -0.67 -9.08 -5.75
C SER A 39 0.15 -8.27 -6.75
N ALA A 40 1.44 -8.03 -6.48
CA ALA A 40 2.31 -7.22 -7.33
C ALA A 40 3.80 -7.43 -7.01
N ALA A 41 4.67 -7.05 -7.94
CA ALA A 41 6.09 -6.85 -7.66
C ALA A 41 6.34 -5.41 -7.16
N VAL A 42 7.14 -5.28 -6.10
CA VAL A 42 7.58 -3.99 -5.56
C VAL A 42 9.08 -3.88 -5.77
N ASN A 43 9.48 -2.90 -6.57
CA ASN A 43 10.88 -2.59 -6.83
C ASN A 43 11.21 -1.21 -6.23
N ILE A 44 12.27 -1.15 -5.43
CA ILE A 44 12.81 0.05 -4.81
C ILE A 44 14.23 0.22 -5.35
N ASP A 45 14.44 1.26 -6.16
CA ASP A 45 15.69 1.51 -6.85
C ASP A 45 16.25 2.89 -6.48
N PHE A 46 17.21 2.90 -5.56
CA PHE A 46 17.88 4.09 -5.06
C PHE A 46 18.84 4.71 -6.09
N THR A 47 19.24 3.98 -7.12
CA THR A 47 20.13 4.51 -8.17
C THR A 47 19.46 5.67 -8.92
N LEU A 48 18.13 5.64 -9.04
CA LEU A 48 17.30 6.66 -9.68
C LEU A 48 17.29 8.01 -8.93
N LEU A 49 17.88 8.09 -7.74
CA LEU A 49 17.97 9.30 -6.93
C LEU A 49 19.37 9.94 -6.97
N ARG A 50 20.38 9.22 -7.47
CA ARG A 50 21.80 9.66 -7.37
C ARG A 50 22.10 10.96 -8.12
N GLU A 51 21.33 11.26 -9.16
CA GLU A 51 21.45 12.51 -9.90
C GLU A 51 20.85 13.70 -9.13
N GLY A 52 19.68 13.50 -8.51
CA GLY A 52 18.91 14.59 -7.89
C GLY A 52 19.06 14.74 -6.38
N ALA A 53 19.65 13.79 -5.67
CA ALA A 53 19.80 13.80 -4.21
C ALA A 53 21.25 13.60 -3.77
N SER A 54 21.59 14.21 -2.64
CA SER A 54 22.86 13.97 -1.98
C SER A 54 22.97 12.54 -1.45
N GLY A 55 24.20 12.04 -1.29
CA GLY A 55 24.44 10.72 -0.70
C GLY A 55 23.88 10.58 0.72
N VAL A 56 23.94 11.66 1.50
CA VAL A 56 23.40 11.70 2.88
C VAL A 56 21.88 11.53 2.89
N LEU A 57 21.18 12.17 1.94
CA LEU A 57 19.73 12.04 1.80
C LEU A 57 19.35 10.62 1.38
N ILE A 58 20.09 10.03 0.44
CA ILE A 58 19.88 8.66 -0.04
C ILE A 58 20.12 7.65 1.09
N ASP A 59 21.18 7.79 1.86
CA ASP A 59 21.48 6.89 2.98
C ASP A 59 20.41 6.98 4.08
N SER A 60 19.92 8.18 4.35
CA SER A 60 18.80 8.42 5.27
C SER A 60 17.50 7.80 4.75
N LEU A 61 17.24 7.89 3.44
CA LEU A 61 16.12 7.20 2.80
C LEU A 61 16.26 5.68 2.90
N LYS A 62 17.45 5.11 2.67
CA LYS A 62 17.67 3.65 2.77
C LYS A 62 17.39 3.16 4.19
N ARG A 63 17.82 3.91 5.22
CA ARG A 63 17.55 3.55 6.62
C ARG A 63 16.07 3.62 6.97
N SER A 64 15.35 4.66 6.55
CA SER A 64 13.91 4.76 6.80
C SER A 64 13.12 3.69 6.02
N MET A 65 13.48 3.46 4.75
CA MET A 65 12.88 2.45 3.89
C MET A 65 13.13 1.02 4.40
N ARG A 66 14.30 0.73 4.97
CA ARG A 66 14.57 -0.56 5.62
C ARG A 66 13.56 -0.83 6.73
N THR A 67 13.29 0.14 7.58
CA THR A 67 12.30 0.04 8.65
C THR A 67 10.89 -0.12 8.09
N MET A 68 10.53 0.63 7.05
CA MET A 68 9.22 0.51 6.42
C MET A 68 9.00 -0.85 5.76
N VAL A 69 9.98 -1.36 5.01
CA VAL A 69 9.91 -2.68 4.37
C VAL A 69 9.79 -3.80 5.40
N ALA A 70 10.44 -3.67 6.55
CA ALA A 70 10.35 -4.67 7.63
C ALA A 70 9.03 -4.64 8.40
N THR A 71 8.40 -3.47 8.55
CA THR A 71 7.26 -3.28 9.48
C THR A 71 5.92 -3.00 8.81
N ARG A 72 5.90 -2.63 7.52
CA ARG A 72 4.69 -2.21 6.79
C ARG A 72 4.45 -3.09 5.59
N ASN A 73 3.22 -3.01 5.07
CA ASN A 73 2.87 -3.62 3.79
C ASN A 73 3.79 -3.10 2.66
N LEU A 74 4.35 -4.02 1.88
CA LEU A 74 5.29 -3.73 0.79
C LEU A 74 4.72 -2.77 -0.27
N ASN A 75 3.43 -2.84 -0.58
CA ASN A 75 2.79 -1.90 -1.51
C ASN A 75 2.80 -0.47 -0.96
N THR A 76 2.60 -0.30 0.35
CA THR A 76 2.69 1.00 1.02
C THR A 76 4.12 1.53 0.98
N SER A 77 5.11 0.68 1.26
CA SER A 77 6.53 1.05 1.19
C SER A 77 6.93 1.46 -0.23
N GLY A 78 6.54 0.67 -1.24
CA GLY A 78 6.79 0.99 -2.65
C GLY A 78 6.10 2.29 -3.10
N ALA A 79 4.86 2.53 -2.65
CA ALA A 79 4.17 3.79 -2.92
C ALA A 79 4.89 4.98 -2.28
N ALA A 80 5.27 4.89 -0.99
CA ALA A 80 5.97 5.95 -0.29
C ALA A 80 7.32 6.29 -0.95
N PHE A 81 8.10 5.27 -1.33
CA PHE A 81 9.35 5.45 -2.07
C PHE A 81 9.12 6.19 -3.40
N ARG A 82 8.11 5.77 -4.18
CA ARG A 82 7.80 6.39 -5.47
C ARG A 82 7.43 7.87 -5.31
N GLN A 83 6.64 8.21 -4.29
CA GLN A 83 6.27 9.61 -4.05
C GLN A 83 7.43 10.44 -3.55
N PHE A 84 8.29 9.87 -2.69
CA PHE A 84 9.50 10.55 -2.24
C PHE A 84 10.45 10.82 -3.41
N ARG A 85 10.63 9.84 -4.30
CA ARG A 85 11.40 10.04 -5.53
C ARG A 85 10.83 11.17 -6.38
N ASN A 86 9.51 11.19 -6.57
CA ASN A 86 8.87 12.26 -7.35
C ASN A 86 9.08 13.64 -6.69
N LEU A 87 9.04 13.71 -5.36
CA LEU A 87 9.34 14.93 -4.60
C LEU A 87 10.79 15.38 -4.79
N VAL A 88 11.76 14.47 -4.64
CA VAL A 88 13.20 14.76 -4.84
C VAL A 88 13.47 15.24 -6.26
N LEU A 89 12.96 14.54 -7.28
CA LEU A 89 13.14 14.95 -8.67
C LEU A 89 12.55 16.33 -8.94
N PHE A 90 11.42 16.63 -8.32
CA PHE A 90 10.80 17.94 -8.43
C PHE A 90 11.62 19.04 -7.74
N ALA A 91 12.10 18.80 -6.52
CA ALA A 91 12.95 19.72 -5.79
C ALA A 91 14.28 19.96 -6.55
N HIS A 92 14.88 18.90 -7.11
CA HIS A 92 16.08 18.97 -7.94
C HIS A 92 15.87 19.88 -9.16
N GLN A 93 14.79 19.68 -9.91
CA GLN A 93 14.44 20.51 -11.07
C GLN A 93 14.21 21.99 -10.71
N ARG A 94 13.69 22.26 -9.50
CA ARG A 94 13.43 23.62 -9.03
C ARG A 94 14.70 24.35 -8.60
N ARG A 95 15.61 23.63 -7.95
CA ARG A 95 16.83 24.19 -7.33
C ARG A 95 18.02 24.21 -8.29
N ASP A 96 17.93 23.51 -9.43
CA ASP A 96 19.03 23.30 -10.38
C ASP A 96 20.30 22.73 -9.70
N GLY A 97 20.09 21.76 -8.80
CA GLY A 97 21.15 21.22 -7.96
C GLY A 97 20.73 20.00 -7.16
N GLN A 98 21.70 19.33 -6.54
CA GLN A 98 21.41 18.17 -5.69
C GLN A 98 20.64 18.58 -4.45
N VAL A 99 19.63 17.80 -4.11
CA VAL A 99 18.80 18.01 -2.92
C VAL A 99 19.49 17.36 -1.73
N GLU A 100 19.95 18.18 -0.79
CA GLU A 100 20.52 17.70 0.47
C GLU A 100 19.45 17.44 1.53
N GLU A 101 18.44 18.31 1.56
CA GLU A 101 17.34 18.27 2.51
C GLU A 101 16.03 18.74 1.87
N ILE A 102 14.93 18.21 2.39
CA ILE A 102 13.56 18.54 1.98
C ILE A 102 12.96 19.52 2.97
N ASP A 103 12.63 20.71 2.48
CA ASP A 103 11.96 21.75 3.25
C ASP A 103 10.44 21.78 3.00
N ALA A 104 9.75 22.64 3.76
CA ALA A 104 8.31 22.83 3.61
C ALA A 104 7.93 23.43 2.24
N GLU A 105 8.84 24.20 1.62
CA GLU A 105 8.61 24.83 0.33
C GLU A 105 8.55 23.79 -0.80
N ASP A 106 9.46 22.82 -0.80
CA ASP A 106 9.47 21.71 -1.75
C ASP A 106 8.18 20.91 -1.68
N VAL A 107 7.72 20.61 -0.46
CA VAL A 107 6.45 19.90 -0.25
C VAL A 107 5.26 20.74 -0.71
N ALA A 108 5.25 22.04 -0.42
CA ALA A 108 4.19 22.96 -0.83
C ALA A 108 4.06 23.01 -2.36
N HIS A 109 5.18 23.23 -3.04
CA HIS A 109 5.24 23.28 -4.51
C HIS A 109 4.90 21.92 -5.14
N TRP A 110 5.37 20.81 -4.54
CA TRP A 110 5.02 19.46 -4.99
C TRP A 110 3.52 19.19 -4.85
N CYS A 111 2.89 19.63 -3.75
CA CYS A 111 1.45 19.57 -3.55
C CYS A 111 0.68 20.43 -4.56
N ALA A 112 1.18 21.65 -4.85
CA ALA A 112 0.57 22.58 -5.80
C ALA A 112 0.52 22.01 -7.24
N ARG A 113 1.39 21.07 -7.59
CA ARG A 113 1.33 20.29 -8.85
C ARG A 113 0.25 19.20 -8.89
N GLY A 114 -0.62 19.14 -7.88
CA GLY A 114 -1.73 18.17 -7.83
C GLY A 114 -1.38 16.85 -7.11
N ASN A 115 -0.20 16.75 -6.49
CA ASN A 115 0.21 15.53 -5.78
C ASN A 115 -0.33 15.41 -4.35
N VAL A 116 -1.21 16.32 -3.92
CA VAL A 116 -1.73 16.34 -2.55
C VAL A 116 -2.43 15.03 -2.13
N ALA A 117 -3.04 14.31 -3.07
CA ALA A 117 -3.67 13.00 -2.81
C ALA A 117 -2.65 11.93 -2.36
N HIS A 118 -1.37 12.11 -2.72
CA HIS A 118 -0.27 11.21 -2.39
C HIS A 118 0.47 11.59 -1.11
N LEU A 119 0.13 12.72 -0.49
CA LEU A 119 0.79 13.21 0.72
C LEU A 119 0.69 12.23 1.89
N ALA A 120 -0.39 11.45 1.96
CA ALA A 120 -0.54 10.40 2.98
C ALA A 120 0.59 9.37 2.93
N GLN A 121 1.10 9.02 1.74
CA GLN A 121 2.20 8.07 1.57
C GLN A 121 3.53 8.67 2.03
N LEU A 122 3.77 9.94 1.71
CA LEU A 122 4.95 10.68 2.18
C LEU A 122 4.97 10.83 3.70
N ARG A 123 3.82 11.12 4.33
CA ARG A 123 3.74 11.25 5.80
C ARG A 123 4.20 10.02 6.53
N ILE A 124 3.84 8.82 6.05
CA ILE A 124 4.23 7.56 6.70
C ILE A 124 5.76 7.41 6.66
N LEU A 125 6.38 7.76 5.52
CA LEU A 125 7.83 7.75 5.37
C LEU A 125 8.48 8.82 6.27
N ALA A 126 7.97 10.05 6.24
CA ALA A 126 8.48 11.14 7.05
C ALA A 126 8.37 10.83 8.55
N GLU A 127 7.28 10.23 9.01
CA GLU A 127 7.14 9.82 10.41
C GLU A 127 8.19 8.78 10.82
N THR A 128 8.44 7.80 9.94
CA THR A 128 9.49 6.80 10.15
C THR A 128 10.87 7.47 10.18
N TRP A 129 11.09 8.43 9.28
CA TRP A 129 12.31 9.24 9.21
C TRP A 129 12.58 10.01 10.51
N ARG A 130 11.54 10.68 11.02
CA ARG A 130 11.56 11.45 12.27
C ARG A 130 11.81 10.54 13.46
N THR A 131 11.13 9.39 13.52
CA THR A 131 11.31 8.39 14.60
C THR A 131 12.75 7.90 14.69
N LEU A 132 13.44 7.80 13.55
CA LEU A 132 14.83 7.37 13.48
C LEU A 132 15.84 8.53 13.66
N ASN A 133 15.38 9.77 13.85
CA ASN A 133 16.19 10.98 13.94
C ASN A 133 17.22 11.10 12.80
N LEU A 134 16.79 10.84 11.57
CA LEU A 134 17.65 10.87 10.39
C LEU A 134 17.65 12.27 9.75
N PRO A 135 18.80 12.73 9.21
CA PRO A 135 18.87 14.00 8.50
C PRO A 135 18.17 13.95 7.14
N GLY A 136 17.93 15.12 6.53
CA GLY A 136 17.44 15.25 5.15
C GLY A 136 15.95 15.61 5.01
N ILE A 137 15.17 15.65 6.09
CA ILE A 137 13.86 16.30 6.12
C ILE A 137 13.88 17.30 7.26
N LEU A 138 13.60 18.57 6.97
CA LEU A 138 13.60 19.60 7.98
C LEU A 138 12.42 19.42 8.97
N PRO A 139 12.59 19.74 10.27
CA PRO A 139 11.54 19.61 11.28
C PRO A 139 10.23 20.32 10.90
N GLU A 140 10.32 21.55 10.40
CA GLU A 140 9.18 22.35 9.95
C GLU A 140 8.42 21.70 8.80
N THR A 141 9.09 20.88 7.99
CA THR A 141 8.45 20.11 6.91
C THR A 141 7.49 19.09 7.49
N HIS A 142 7.82 18.46 8.63
CA HIS A 142 6.91 17.53 9.30
C HIS A 142 5.65 18.23 9.79
N ASP A 143 5.80 19.40 10.41
CA ASP A 143 4.68 20.18 10.93
C ASP A 143 3.80 20.70 9.79
N PHE A 144 4.41 21.20 8.71
CA PHE A 144 3.71 21.60 7.50
C PHE A 144 2.95 20.44 6.86
N MET A 145 3.61 19.29 6.70
CA MET A 145 2.97 18.08 6.20
C MET A 145 1.79 17.67 7.07
N ALA A 146 1.83 17.83 8.40
CA ALA A 146 0.73 17.48 9.29
C ALA A 146 -0.50 18.41 9.13
N GLN A 147 -0.28 19.68 8.78
CA GLN A 147 -1.34 20.69 8.66
C GLN A 147 -2.16 20.58 7.36
N ILE A 148 -1.58 20.06 6.28
CA ILE A 148 -2.28 19.94 5.00
C ILE A 148 -3.47 18.97 5.13
N ARG A 149 -4.62 19.29 4.53
CA ARG A 149 -5.71 18.31 4.44
C ARG A 149 -5.60 17.51 3.15
N VAL A 150 -5.44 16.18 3.28
CA VAL A 150 -5.45 15.29 2.12
C VAL A 150 -6.90 15.14 1.64
N PRO A 151 -7.20 15.40 0.35
CA PRO A 151 -8.53 15.17 -0.19
C PRO A 151 -8.95 13.71 0.02
N PRO A 152 -10.22 13.45 0.39
CA PRO A 152 -10.72 12.08 0.43
C PRO A 152 -10.62 11.48 -0.98
N LYS A 153 -10.37 10.17 -1.06
CA LYS A 153 -10.49 9.48 -2.34
C LYS A 153 -11.95 9.50 -2.79
N ASN A 154 -12.20 10.03 -3.99
CA ASN A 154 -13.54 10.10 -4.58
C ASN A 154 -14.02 8.76 -5.15
N ASP A 155 -13.34 7.64 -4.84
CA ASP A 155 -13.72 6.29 -5.26
C ASP A 155 -15.17 5.93 -4.85
N LYS A 156 -15.71 6.61 -3.83
CA LYS A 156 -17.10 6.44 -3.37
C LYS A 156 -18.06 7.50 -3.90
N GLU A 157 -17.58 8.50 -4.63
CA GLU A 157 -18.42 9.58 -5.14
C GLU A 157 -19.32 9.09 -6.26
N ALA A 158 -18.84 8.25 -7.17
CA ALA A 158 -19.67 7.61 -8.18
C ALA A 158 -20.79 6.75 -7.55
N VAL A 159 -20.46 6.04 -6.46
CA VAL A 159 -21.43 5.29 -5.66
C VAL A 159 -22.42 6.21 -4.95
N ARG A 160 -21.94 7.32 -4.37
CA ARG A 160 -22.76 8.27 -3.61
C ARG A 160 -23.68 9.11 -4.52
N THR A 161 -23.25 9.40 -5.74
CA THR A 161 -23.96 10.24 -6.72
C THR A 161 -24.80 9.43 -7.68
N TRP A 162 -24.81 8.10 -7.56
CA TRP A 162 -25.55 7.20 -8.45
C TRP A 162 -25.22 7.48 -9.93
N ASN A 163 -23.94 7.72 -10.22
CA ASN A 163 -23.51 8.03 -11.58
C ASN A 163 -23.80 6.83 -12.50
N PRO A 164 -24.65 6.96 -13.54
CA PRO A 164 -25.03 5.84 -14.40
C PRO A 164 -23.87 5.28 -15.24
N ASP A 165 -22.85 6.09 -15.53
CA ASP A 165 -21.70 5.69 -16.36
C ASP A 165 -20.51 5.15 -15.51
N ALA A 166 -20.44 5.53 -14.23
CA ALA A 166 -19.35 5.17 -13.31
C ALA A 166 -19.82 4.34 -12.10
N GLY A 167 -21.07 3.84 -12.14
CA GLY A 167 -21.78 3.25 -11.01
C GLY A 167 -21.12 1.99 -10.42
N ALA A 168 -21.38 1.77 -9.13
CA ALA A 168 -20.79 0.69 -8.33
C ALA A 168 -21.17 -0.72 -8.78
N TYR A 169 -22.29 -0.86 -9.49
CA TYR A 169 -22.84 -2.14 -9.89
C TYR A 169 -22.62 -2.36 -11.37
N ARG A 170 -21.95 -3.47 -11.69
CA ARG A 170 -21.97 -3.99 -13.05
C ARG A 170 -23.41 -4.40 -13.38
N PRO A 171 -23.84 -4.37 -14.66
CA PRO A 171 -25.18 -4.84 -15.04
C PRO A 171 -25.55 -6.21 -14.47
N ALA A 172 -24.56 -7.09 -14.27
CA ALA A 172 -24.74 -8.39 -13.64
C ALA A 172 -25.10 -8.33 -12.14
N GLU A 173 -24.54 -7.39 -11.39
CA GLU A 173 -24.81 -7.22 -9.95
C GLU A 173 -26.18 -6.56 -9.73
N ASP A 174 -26.56 -5.61 -10.60
CA ASP A 174 -27.92 -5.04 -10.62
C ASP A 174 -28.97 -6.10 -10.97
N ALA A 175 -28.69 -6.96 -11.95
CA ALA A 175 -29.56 -8.08 -12.30
C ALA A 175 -29.70 -9.09 -11.14
N ALA A 176 -28.61 -9.36 -10.42
CA ALA A 176 -28.64 -10.25 -9.25
C ALA A 176 -29.42 -9.64 -8.07
N LEU A 177 -29.25 -8.34 -7.81
CA LEU A 177 -30.03 -7.61 -6.80
C LEU A 177 -31.52 -7.61 -7.15
N LYS A 178 -31.85 -7.35 -8.41
CA LYS A 178 -33.23 -7.39 -8.91
C LYS A 178 -33.83 -8.79 -8.78
N ALA A 179 -33.11 -9.83 -9.20
CA ALA A 179 -33.56 -11.21 -9.06
C ALA A 179 -33.77 -11.62 -7.59
N ALA A 180 -32.88 -11.19 -6.69
CA ALA A 180 -33.03 -11.44 -5.25
C ALA A 180 -34.25 -10.69 -4.67
N LEU A 181 -34.50 -9.45 -5.10
CA LEU A 181 -35.68 -8.67 -4.70
C LEU A 181 -36.98 -9.31 -5.21
N ASP A 182 -37.01 -9.70 -6.48
CA ASP A 182 -38.15 -10.36 -7.11
C ASP A 182 -38.43 -11.71 -6.46
N ALA A 183 -37.38 -12.48 -6.13
CA ALA A 183 -37.52 -13.74 -5.39
C ALA A 183 -38.03 -13.52 -3.95
N ALA A 184 -37.58 -12.47 -3.27
CA ALA A 184 -38.08 -12.11 -1.93
C ALA A 184 -39.53 -11.63 -1.97
N PHE A 185 -39.91 -10.86 -2.99
CA PHE A 185 -41.28 -10.39 -3.19
C PHE A 185 -42.22 -11.54 -3.56
N ASN A 186 -41.79 -12.44 -4.44
CA ASN A 186 -42.58 -13.61 -4.85
C ASN A 186 -42.64 -14.70 -3.77
N SER A 187 -41.65 -14.76 -2.87
CA SER A 187 -41.71 -15.62 -1.68
C SER A 187 -42.51 -14.99 -0.52
N GLY A 188 -42.76 -13.68 -0.57
CA GLY A 188 -43.71 -12.97 0.28
C GLY A 188 -45.15 -13.16 -0.19
N HIS A 189 -45.85 -14.12 0.42
CA HIS A 189 -47.26 -14.42 0.19
C HIS A 189 -48.14 -13.16 0.03
N PRO A 190 -49.05 -13.14 -0.97
CA PRO A 190 -50.08 -12.12 -1.06
C PRO A 190 -50.97 -12.19 0.18
N SER A 191 -51.33 -11.01 0.66
CA SER A 191 -52.27 -10.75 1.75
C SER A 191 -53.57 -11.56 1.62
N SER A 192 -53.68 -12.69 2.31
CA SER A 192 -54.89 -13.11 3.06
C SER A 192 -54.72 -14.51 3.63
N THR A 193 -54.45 -14.63 4.94
CA THR A 193 -55.30 -15.35 5.91
C THR A 193 -54.52 -15.57 7.21
N LYS A 194 -55.22 -15.34 8.33
CA LYS A 194 -54.76 -15.53 9.71
C LYS A 194 -54.11 -16.91 9.90
N SER A 195 -52.92 -16.95 10.49
CA SER A 195 -52.49 -18.09 11.29
C SER A 195 -51.49 -17.65 12.34
N THR A 196 -51.97 -17.53 13.58
CA THR A 196 -51.16 -17.50 14.80
C THR A 196 -50.47 -18.86 14.92
N ARG A 197 -49.14 -18.93 14.78
CA ARG A 197 -48.35 -20.07 15.28
C ARG A 197 -46.90 -19.68 15.55
N ASP A 198 -46.64 -19.54 16.85
CA ASP A 198 -45.52 -20.06 17.62
C ASP A 198 -44.13 -20.14 16.96
N TRP A 199 -43.19 -19.32 17.47
CA TRP A 199 -41.78 -19.23 17.06
C TRP A 199 -40.82 -19.95 18.02
N ARG A 200 -41.33 -20.85 18.88
CA ARG A 200 -40.47 -21.73 19.70
C ARG A 200 -40.46 -23.13 19.09
N ASP A 201 -39.33 -23.45 18.47
CA ASP A 201 -38.79 -24.78 18.17
C ASP A 201 -38.43 -24.91 16.70
N SER A 202 -37.16 -24.64 16.39
CA SER A 202 -36.34 -25.41 15.45
C SER A 202 -34.93 -24.83 15.43
N GLY A 203 -34.05 -25.45 16.22
CA GLY A 203 -32.62 -25.35 15.98
C GLY A 203 -32.21 -26.18 14.77
N GLY A 204 -31.18 -25.71 14.07
CA GLY A 204 -30.37 -26.53 13.16
C GLY A 204 -30.74 -26.43 11.68
N LEU A 205 -29.92 -25.71 10.90
CA LEU A 205 -28.96 -26.30 9.94
C LEU A 205 -28.46 -25.23 8.98
N PHE A 206 -27.22 -24.81 9.23
CA PHE A 206 -26.35 -24.07 8.33
C PHE A 206 -25.66 -25.12 7.44
N GLU A 207 -26.07 -25.27 6.19
CA GLU A 207 -25.36 -25.94 5.08
C GLU A 207 -26.31 -25.82 3.87
N SER A 208 -26.00 -25.26 2.71
CA SER A 208 -24.82 -25.51 1.88
C SER A 208 -24.89 -24.54 0.67
N PHE A 209 -23.82 -23.80 0.40
CA PHE A 209 -23.64 -23.06 -0.86
C PHE A 209 -22.93 -23.99 -1.85
N GLN A 210 -23.67 -24.61 -2.77
CA GLN A 210 -23.07 -25.30 -3.92
C GLN A 210 -22.91 -24.32 -5.09
N TRP A 211 -21.64 -24.11 -5.43
CA TRP A 211 -21.15 -23.35 -6.58
C TRP A 211 -21.27 -24.23 -7.83
N VAL A 212 -22.14 -23.88 -8.78
CA VAL A 212 -22.18 -24.56 -10.10
C VAL A 212 -21.41 -23.71 -11.10
N GLY A 213 -20.14 -24.08 -11.30
CA GLY A 213 -19.36 -23.66 -12.46
C GLY A 213 -19.56 -24.65 -13.60
N ARG A 214 -20.00 -24.16 -14.76
CA ARG A 214 -19.88 -24.88 -16.04
C ARG A 214 -19.64 -23.88 -17.16
N GLN A 215 -18.36 -23.61 -17.46
CA GLN A 215 -17.95 -23.04 -18.74
C GLN A 215 -17.77 -24.17 -19.74
N HIS A 216 -18.54 -24.12 -20.83
CA HIS A 216 -18.19 -24.79 -22.09
C HIS A 216 -17.20 -23.89 -22.83
N ALA A 217 -16.06 -24.46 -23.22
CA ALA A 217 -15.21 -23.91 -24.27
C ALA A 217 -14.90 -25.07 -25.23
N GLU A 218 -15.58 -25.08 -26.38
CA GLU A 218 -15.19 -25.86 -27.55
C GLU A 218 -14.14 -25.05 -28.33
N VAL A 219 -13.05 -25.73 -28.68
CA VAL A 219 -12.02 -25.28 -29.62
C VAL A 219 -11.99 -26.33 -30.74
N SER A 220 -12.09 -25.83 -31.97
CA SER A 220 -11.74 -26.43 -33.27
C SER A 220 -12.48 -27.68 -33.75
#